data_AF-A0A497EC08-F1
#
_entry.id   AF-A0A497EC08-F1
#
_cell.length_a   1.000
_cell.length_b   1.000
_cell.length_c   1.000
_cell.angle_alpha   90.00
_cell.angle_beta   90.00
_cell.angle_gamma   90.00
#
_symmetry.space_group_name_H-M   'P 1'
#
loop_
_entity.id
_entity.type
_entity.pdbx_description
1 polymer ?
#
loop_
_entity_poly.entity_id
_entity_poly.type
_entity_poly.pdbx_seq_one_letter_code
_entity_poly.pdbx_strand_id
1 'polypeptide(L)'
;VLVTHAHPDHFHAQTVVDFLGIHHESVLVSTDEVAAAMAEVPGYEAVAERVIVPSLETGQCTSIDAGGIPTSVCRVMHSGAETPNNIYVVEIDGFTFLHEGDAERTMENFCRVPIPAEGLDVAFLHDRFVFDPDTRKILTETLNPRAVVLIHLRWDAAKATRKRIAELDPEVAENLPPITVFGAETARSTFQPGE
;
A
#
# COMPACT_ATOMS: atom_id res chain seq x y z
N VAL A 1 10.08 -0.89 -6.73
CA VAL A 1 8.63 -1.09 -7.00
C VAL A 1 8.04 -1.88 -5.83
N LEU A 2 6.97 -1.37 -5.22
CA LEU A 2 6.25 -2.08 -4.16
C LEU A 2 4.87 -2.45 -4.71
N VAL A 3 4.52 -3.73 -4.66
CA VAL A 3 3.19 -4.22 -5.03
C VAL A 3 2.57 -4.88 -3.81
N THR A 4 1.36 -4.49 -3.46
CA THR A 4 0.70 -4.91 -2.22
C THR A 4 0.08 -6.30 -2.37
N HIS A 5 -0.58 -6.56 -3.50
CA HIS A 5 -1.20 -7.83 -3.85
C HIS A 5 -1.46 -7.93 -5.37
N ALA A 6 -1.99 -9.07 -5.83
CA ALA A 6 -2.08 -9.40 -7.25
C ALA A 6 -3.35 -8.90 -7.97
N HIS A 7 -4.19 -8.04 -7.37
CA HIS A 7 -5.38 -7.57 -8.08
C HIS A 7 -5.03 -6.63 -9.25
N PRO A 8 -5.80 -6.67 -10.36
CA PRO A 8 -5.47 -5.94 -11.58
C PRO A 8 -5.44 -4.41 -11.48
N ASP A 9 -6.10 -3.84 -10.47
CA ASP A 9 -6.08 -2.40 -10.19
C ASP A 9 -4.82 -1.95 -9.42
N HIS A 10 -4.05 -2.90 -8.88
CA HIS A 10 -2.77 -2.66 -8.19
C HIS A 10 -1.56 -3.16 -8.99
N PHE A 11 -1.77 -4.14 -9.87
CA PHE A 11 -0.69 -4.89 -10.48
C PHE A 11 -1.01 -5.35 -11.91
N HIS A 12 -0.03 -5.21 -12.79
CA HIS A 12 -0.04 -5.79 -14.13
C HIS A 12 1.35 -6.38 -14.44
N ALA A 13 1.42 -7.71 -14.60
CA ALA A 13 2.66 -8.47 -14.68
C ALA A 13 3.62 -7.96 -15.76
N GLN A 14 3.13 -7.80 -17.01
CA GLN A 14 3.98 -7.36 -18.11
C GLN A 14 4.56 -5.96 -17.88
N THR A 15 3.75 -5.02 -17.38
CA THR A 15 4.23 -3.64 -17.13
C THR A 15 5.36 -3.62 -16.11
N VAL A 16 5.27 -4.47 -15.09
CA VAL A 16 6.30 -4.57 -14.06
C VAL A 16 7.56 -5.23 -14.60
N VAL A 17 7.44 -6.32 -15.37
CA VAL A 17 8.60 -6.96 -16.02
C VAL A 17 9.29 -6.00 -16.99
N ASP A 18 8.53 -5.28 -17.82
CA ASP A 18 9.05 -4.26 -18.75
C ASP A 18 9.78 -3.14 -17.98
N PHE A 19 9.17 -2.63 -16.90
CA PHE A 19 9.78 -1.59 -16.07
C PHE A 19 11.11 -2.06 -15.49
N LEU A 20 11.15 -3.24 -14.88
CA LEU A 20 12.40 -3.79 -14.33
C LEU A 20 13.43 -4.10 -15.43
N GLY A 21 12.98 -4.50 -16.63
CA GLY A 21 13.85 -4.76 -17.78
C GLY A 21 14.56 -3.49 -18.28
N ILE A 22 13.93 -2.33 -18.15
CA ILE A 22 14.49 -1.02 -18.52
C ILE A 22 15.31 -0.42 -17.36
N HIS A 23 14.83 -0.56 -16.12
CA HIS A 23 15.41 0.04 -14.92
C HIS A 23 16.17 -1.01 -14.10
N HIS A 24 17.43 -1.26 -14.45
CA HIS A 24 18.26 -2.31 -13.87
C HIS A 24 18.60 -2.09 -12.39
N GLU A 25 18.59 -0.84 -11.94
CA GLU A 25 18.76 -0.44 -10.54
C GLU A 25 17.53 -0.76 -9.67
N SER A 26 16.37 -0.95 -10.29
CA SER A 26 15.13 -1.17 -9.56
C SER A 26 14.97 -2.62 -9.12
N VAL A 27 14.45 -2.79 -7.90
CA VAL A 27 13.95 -4.08 -7.38
C VAL A 27 12.44 -4.02 -7.20
N LEU A 28 11.80 -5.19 -7.18
CA LEU A 28 10.41 -5.35 -6.79
C LEU A 28 10.32 -6.08 -5.46
N VAL A 29 9.43 -5.61 -4.58
CA VAL A 29 9.01 -6.32 -3.37
C VAL A 29 7.52 -6.60 -3.47
N SER A 30 7.12 -7.85 -3.27
CA SER A 30 5.71 -8.24 -3.37
C SER A 30 5.36 -9.57 -2.70
N THR A 31 4.18 -10.10 -3.02
CA THR A 31 3.69 -11.43 -2.63
C THR A 31 4.13 -12.52 -3.62
N ASP A 32 3.99 -13.76 -3.19
CA ASP A 32 4.22 -14.97 -3.99
C ASP A 32 3.29 -15.05 -5.20
N GLU A 33 2.02 -14.66 -5.05
CA GLU A 33 1.06 -14.60 -6.17
C GLU A 33 1.50 -13.61 -7.26
N VAL A 34 2.06 -12.46 -6.88
CA VAL A 34 2.59 -11.49 -7.83
C VAL A 34 3.80 -12.05 -8.55
N ALA A 35 4.75 -12.66 -7.83
CA ALA A 35 5.92 -13.29 -8.45
C ALA A 35 5.52 -14.44 -9.39
N ALA A 36 4.54 -15.27 -9.00
CA ALA A 36 4.00 -16.32 -9.85
C ALA A 36 3.37 -15.75 -11.12
N ALA A 37 2.55 -14.69 -11.02
CA ALA A 37 1.98 -14.03 -12.18
C ALA A 37 3.04 -13.39 -13.10
N MET A 38 4.14 -12.86 -12.54
CA MET A 38 5.27 -12.36 -13.32
C MET A 38 6.02 -13.48 -14.04
N ALA A 39 6.13 -14.67 -13.45
CA ALA A 39 6.83 -15.80 -14.06
C ALA A 39 6.16 -16.32 -15.35
N GLU A 40 4.88 -16.00 -15.56
CA GLU A 40 4.11 -16.42 -16.73
C GLU A 40 4.24 -15.46 -17.94
N VAL A 41 4.96 -14.34 -17.81
CA VAL A 41 5.10 -13.35 -18.89
C VAL A 41 6.53 -13.29 -19.47
N PRO A 42 6.68 -12.98 -20.78
CA PRO A 42 7.99 -12.90 -21.41
C PRO A 42 8.96 -11.92 -20.73
N GLY A 43 10.22 -12.32 -20.59
CA GLY A 43 11.30 -11.47 -20.06
C GLY A 43 11.51 -11.57 -18.56
N TYR A 44 10.67 -12.35 -17.85
CA TYR A 44 10.79 -12.53 -16.40
C TYR A 44 12.17 -13.04 -15.98
N GLU A 45 12.77 -13.97 -16.73
CA GLU A 45 14.06 -14.57 -16.38
C GLU A 45 15.17 -13.51 -16.25
N ALA A 46 15.09 -12.41 -17.01
CA ALA A 46 16.06 -11.32 -16.96
C ALA A 46 15.91 -10.41 -15.72
N VAL A 47 14.80 -10.52 -14.99
CA VAL A 47 14.49 -9.68 -13.83
C VAL A 47 14.28 -10.48 -12.55
N ALA A 48 14.22 -11.81 -12.61
CA ALA A 48 13.87 -12.71 -11.51
C ALA A 48 14.71 -12.48 -10.24
N GLU A 49 16.02 -12.23 -10.38
CA GLU A 49 16.91 -11.98 -9.23
C GLU A 49 16.60 -10.67 -8.47
N ARG A 50 15.83 -9.77 -9.08
CA ARG A 50 15.41 -8.49 -8.50
C ARG A 50 13.96 -8.51 -8.00
N VAL A 51 13.33 -9.68 -8.01
CA VAL A 51 12.00 -9.91 -7.44
C VAL A 51 12.16 -10.49 -6.04
N ILE A 52 11.89 -9.67 -5.03
CA ILE A 52 11.99 -10.01 -3.62
C ILE A 52 10.59 -10.40 -3.12
N VAL A 53 10.44 -11.65 -2.69
CA VAL A 53 9.25 -12.14 -1.99
C VAL A 53 9.65 -12.51 -0.58
N PRO A 54 9.35 -11.66 0.43
CA PRO A 54 9.62 -12.00 1.82
C PRO A 54 8.87 -13.27 2.21
N SER A 55 9.59 -14.25 2.76
CA SER A 55 9.01 -15.49 3.29
C SER A 55 8.29 -15.19 4.61
N LEU A 56 7.01 -14.85 4.52
CA LEU A 56 6.16 -14.45 5.65
C LEU A 56 4.87 -15.27 5.65
N GLU A 57 4.46 -15.71 6.83
CA GLU A 57 3.08 -16.15 7.08
C GLU A 57 2.18 -14.94 7.38
N THR A 58 0.86 -15.10 7.23
CA THR A 58 -0.11 -14.06 7.59
C THR A 58 0.04 -13.64 9.06
N GLY A 59 0.12 -12.33 9.29
CA GLY A 59 0.34 -11.72 10.60
C GLY A 59 1.82 -11.57 10.99
N GLN A 60 2.76 -11.98 10.12
CA GLN A 60 4.19 -11.76 10.32
C GLN A 60 4.68 -10.51 9.59
N CYS A 61 5.72 -9.90 10.16
CA CYS A 61 6.44 -8.79 9.56
C CYS A 61 7.94 -9.10 9.49
N THR A 62 8.62 -8.52 8.52
CA THR A 62 10.09 -8.52 8.44
C THR A 62 10.58 -7.19 7.88
N SER A 63 11.84 -6.87 8.15
CA SER A 63 12.53 -5.75 7.52
C SER A 63 13.46 -6.26 6.43
N ILE A 64 13.46 -5.55 5.30
CA ILE A 64 14.30 -5.83 4.14
C ILE A 64 15.00 -4.54 3.69
N ASP A 65 16.09 -4.72 2.97
CA ASP A 65 16.67 -3.67 2.14
C ASP A 65 16.11 -3.81 0.72
N ALA A 66 15.30 -2.83 0.29
CA ALA A 66 14.68 -2.82 -1.03
C ALA A 66 15.48 -1.92 -1.98
N GLY A 67 16.71 -2.33 -2.31
CA GLY A 67 17.58 -1.56 -3.20
C GLY A 67 18.19 -0.34 -2.52
N GLY A 68 18.68 -0.50 -1.28
CA GLY A 68 19.22 0.57 -0.45
C GLY A 68 18.17 1.34 0.36
N ILE A 69 16.90 0.94 0.28
CA ILE A 69 15.78 1.58 0.99
C ILE A 69 15.29 0.67 2.11
N PRO A 70 15.47 1.04 3.39
CA PRO A 70 14.89 0.32 4.52
C PRO A 70 13.37 0.22 4.38
N THR A 71 12.87 -1.01 4.34
CA THR A 71 11.44 -1.29 4.16
C THR A 71 11.01 -2.40 5.09
N SER A 72 10.02 -2.14 5.94
CA SER A 72 9.31 -3.19 6.66
C SER A 72 8.10 -3.66 5.86
N VAL A 73 7.92 -4.97 5.80
CA VAL A 73 6.83 -5.65 5.09
C VAL A 73 6.07 -6.49 6.09
N CYS A 74 4.76 -6.28 6.18
CA CYS A 74 3.86 -7.10 6.99
C CYS A 74 2.87 -7.81 6.09
N ARG A 75 2.83 -9.15 6.15
CA ARG A 75 1.87 -9.96 5.41
C ARG A 75 0.56 -10.00 6.20
N VAL A 76 -0.53 -9.60 5.59
CA VAL A 76 -1.89 -9.64 6.13
C VAL A 76 -2.84 -10.19 5.07
N MET A 77 -4.11 -10.43 5.42
CA MET A 77 -5.14 -10.72 4.43
C MET A 77 -5.64 -9.44 3.78
N HIS A 78 -6.04 -9.53 2.51
CA HIS A 78 -6.82 -8.51 1.83
C HIS A 78 -8.22 -8.42 2.47
N SER A 79 -8.74 -7.21 2.62
CA SER A 79 -10.09 -7.00 3.14
C SER A 79 -11.14 -7.67 2.24
N GLY A 80 -11.83 -8.68 2.75
CA GLY A 80 -12.96 -9.32 2.06
C GLY A 80 -12.57 -10.30 0.93
N ALA A 81 -11.31 -10.74 0.89
CA ALA A 81 -10.82 -11.75 -0.05
C ALA A 81 -9.78 -12.66 0.62
N GLU A 82 -9.72 -13.93 0.19
CA GLU A 82 -8.70 -14.89 0.61
C GLU A 82 -7.40 -14.71 -0.20
N THR A 83 -6.91 -13.47 -0.25
CA THR A 83 -5.73 -13.06 -1.02
C THR A 83 -4.75 -12.37 -0.07
N PRO A 84 -3.45 -12.71 -0.11
CA PRO A 84 -2.44 -12.03 0.70
C PRO A 84 -2.26 -10.58 0.26
N ASN A 85 -2.08 -9.69 1.23
CA ASN A 85 -1.72 -8.30 1.05
C ASN A 85 -0.49 -7.96 1.90
N ASN A 86 0.45 -7.21 1.34
CA ASN A 86 1.56 -6.64 2.09
C ASN A 86 1.24 -5.19 2.49
N ILE A 87 1.35 -4.89 3.79
CA ILE A 87 1.49 -3.52 4.30
C ILE A 87 2.98 -3.18 4.24
N TYR A 88 3.30 -1.99 3.73
CA TYR A 88 4.67 -1.48 3.67
C TYR A 88 4.86 -0.30 4.61
N VAL A 89 5.96 -0.30 5.35
CA VAL A 89 6.50 0.89 6.04
C VAL A 89 7.87 1.16 5.46
N VAL A 90 8.08 2.37 4.94
CA VAL A 90 9.27 2.72 4.16
C VAL A 90 9.91 3.96 4.77
N GLU A 91 11.22 3.92 4.95
CA GLU A 91 12.01 5.04 5.47
C GLU A 91 13.01 5.51 4.41
N ILE A 92 12.98 6.80 4.09
CA ILE A 92 13.88 7.44 3.13
C ILE A 92 14.36 8.77 3.73
N ASP A 93 15.66 8.90 3.97
CA ASP A 93 16.28 10.12 4.51
C ASP A 93 15.58 10.67 5.78
N GLY A 94 15.14 9.77 6.66
CA GLY A 94 14.41 10.10 7.89
C GLY A 94 12.94 10.48 7.70
N PHE A 95 12.41 10.34 6.48
CA PHE A 95 10.99 10.44 6.18
C PHE A 95 10.36 9.05 6.14
N THR A 96 9.31 8.83 6.94
CA THR A 96 8.67 7.52 7.06
C THR A 96 7.25 7.56 6.55
N PHE A 97 6.90 6.65 5.65
CA PHE A 97 5.51 6.48 5.22
C PHE A 97 5.02 5.04 5.30
N LEU A 98 3.71 4.88 5.47
CA LEU A 98 3.01 3.60 5.42
C LEU A 98 2.11 3.53 4.19
N HIS A 99 2.11 2.40 3.48
CA HIS A 99 1.12 2.07 2.46
C HIS A 99 0.44 0.75 2.80
N GLU A 100 -0.86 0.79 3.09
CA GLU A 100 -1.57 -0.41 3.55
C GLU A 100 -1.94 -1.38 2.43
N GLY A 101 -2.01 -0.91 1.18
CA GLY A 101 -2.66 -1.67 0.12
C GLY A 101 -4.13 -1.81 0.44
N ASP A 102 -4.67 -3.02 0.32
CA ASP A 102 -6.09 -3.30 0.58
C ASP A 102 -6.24 -4.21 1.82
N ALA A 103 -5.38 -4.00 2.80
CA ALA A 103 -5.32 -4.78 4.03
C ALA A 103 -6.68 -4.90 4.73
N GLU A 104 -6.91 -6.05 5.36
CA GLU A 104 -8.00 -6.22 6.29
C GLU A 104 -7.76 -5.33 7.53
N ARG A 105 -8.70 -4.41 7.78
CA ARG A 105 -8.56 -3.30 8.73
C ARG A 105 -8.93 -3.72 10.15
N THR A 106 -8.19 -4.68 10.70
CA THR A 106 -8.35 -5.13 12.09
C THR A 106 -7.25 -4.56 12.97
N MET A 107 -7.56 -4.34 14.24
CA MET A 107 -6.56 -3.93 15.23
C MET A 107 -5.42 -4.95 15.34
N GLU A 108 -5.72 -6.25 15.19
CA GLU A 108 -4.74 -7.33 15.21
C GLU A 108 -3.66 -7.16 14.12
N ASN A 109 -4.07 -6.81 12.90
CA ASN A 109 -3.14 -6.62 11.79
C ASN A 109 -2.26 -5.38 12.02
N PHE A 110 -2.86 -4.27 12.45
CA PHE A 110 -2.17 -2.99 12.50
C PHE A 110 -1.31 -2.78 13.76
N CYS A 111 -1.64 -3.41 14.90
CA CYS A 111 -0.80 -3.35 16.10
C CYS A 111 0.57 -4.04 15.94
N ARG A 112 0.73 -4.88 14.91
CA ARG A 112 1.98 -5.59 14.63
C ARG A 112 2.88 -4.84 13.63
N VAL A 113 2.34 -3.81 12.98
CA VAL A 113 3.11 -3.02 12.00
C VAL A 113 4.22 -2.27 12.75
N PRO A 114 5.50 -2.48 12.38
CA PRO A 114 6.62 -1.85 13.07
C PRO A 114 6.68 -0.37 12.70
N ILE A 115 6.14 0.48 13.57
CA ILE A 115 6.24 1.94 13.42
C ILE A 115 7.56 2.40 14.07
N PRO A 116 8.42 3.15 13.36
CA PRO A 116 9.62 3.73 13.94
C PRO A 116 9.32 4.61 15.15
N ALA A 117 10.30 4.81 16.03
CA ALA A 117 10.12 5.60 17.25
C ALA A 117 9.78 7.07 16.95
N GLU A 118 10.28 7.57 15.82
CA GLU A 118 10.03 8.89 15.25
C GLU A 118 8.60 9.04 14.70
N GLY A 119 7.88 7.92 14.53
CA GLY A 119 6.50 7.86 14.03
C GLY A 119 6.40 7.77 12.51
N LEU A 120 5.18 7.91 12.00
CA LEU A 120 4.88 8.00 10.57
C LEU A 120 4.69 9.47 10.18
N ASP A 121 5.39 9.93 9.13
CA ASP A 121 5.11 11.23 8.54
C ASP A 121 3.80 11.19 7.72
N VAL A 122 3.61 10.13 6.94
CA VAL A 122 2.43 9.96 6.08
C VAL A 122 1.91 8.53 6.10
N ALA A 123 0.60 8.36 6.18
CA ALA A 123 -0.05 7.08 5.88
C ALA A 123 -0.96 7.19 4.65
N PHE A 124 -0.75 6.30 3.68
CA PHE A 124 -1.62 6.11 2.52
C PHE A 124 -2.65 5.03 2.86
N LEU A 125 -3.91 5.45 3.04
CA LEU A 125 -4.99 4.63 3.60
C LEU A 125 -6.29 4.74 2.79
N HIS A 126 -7.18 3.77 2.96
CA HIS A 126 -8.57 3.88 2.54
C HIS A 126 -9.35 4.87 3.40
N ASP A 127 -10.43 5.42 2.84
CA ASP A 127 -11.30 6.38 3.54
C ASP A 127 -12.05 5.79 4.75
N ARG A 128 -12.14 4.45 4.84
CA ARG A 128 -12.76 3.77 5.98
C ARG A 128 -12.06 4.09 7.30
N PHE A 129 -10.74 4.24 7.32
CA PHE A 129 -9.98 4.67 8.52
C PHE A 129 -10.46 6.00 9.08
N VAL A 130 -11.09 6.84 8.26
CA VAL A 130 -11.64 8.11 8.72
C VAL A 130 -13.10 7.95 9.14
N PHE A 131 -13.91 7.20 8.39
CA PHE A 131 -15.36 7.23 8.58
C PHE A 131 -15.93 6.13 9.48
N ASP A 132 -15.23 5.00 9.64
CA ASP A 132 -15.64 3.91 10.53
C ASP A 132 -14.95 4.07 11.90
N PRO A 133 -15.71 4.24 13.00
CA PRO A 133 -15.15 4.45 14.34
C PRO A 133 -14.14 3.39 14.78
N ASP A 134 -14.33 2.11 14.42
CA ASP A 134 -13.44 1.04 14.87
C ASP A 134 -12.10 1.10 14.14
N THR A 135 -12.12 1.33 12.83
CA THR A 135 -10.88 1.52 12.04
C THR A 135 -10.25 2.89 12.28
N ARG A 136 -11.03 3.89 12.73
CA ARG A 136 -10.50 5.20 13.14
C ARG A 136 -9.59 5.10 14.34
N LYS A 137 -9.89 4.21 15.29
CA LYS A 137 -8.98 3.96 16.43
C LYS A 137 -7.63 3.43 15.96
N ILE A 138 -7.59 2.59 14.92
CA ILE A 138 -6.32 2.15 14.33
C ILE A 138 -5.53 3.37 13.82
N LEU A 139 -6.20 4.29 13.13
CA LEU A 139 -5.56 5.52 12.65
C LEU A 139 -5.05 6.40 13.80
N THR A 140 -5.87 6.66 14.82
CA THR A 140 -5.56 7.66 15.85
C THR A 140 -4.76 7.12 17.04
N GLU A 141 -4.85 5.82 17.34
CA GLU A 141 -4.24 5.22 18.53
C GLU A 141 -3.06 4.30 18.19
N THR A 142 -3.05 3.67 17.00
CA THR A 142 -2.01 2.70 16.61
C THR A 142 -1.03 3.29 15.62
N LEU A 143 -1.51 3.82 14.49
CA LEU A 143 -0.66 4.36 13.43
C LEU A 143 -0.20 5.78 13.74
N ASN A 144 -1.11 6.62 14.24
CA ASN A 144 -0.89 8.00 14.63
C ASN A 144 0.04 8.80 13.68
N PRO A 145 -0.25 8.84 12.36
CA PRO A 145 0.62 9.51 11.40
C PRO A 145 0.46 11.04 11.48
N ARG A 146 1.50 11.78 11.09
CA ARG A 146 1.46 13.25 11.06
C ARG A 146 0.54 13.79 9.97
N ALA A 147 0.31 13.03 8.90
CA ALA A 147 -0.66 13.32 7.85
C ALA A 147 -1.21 12.02 7.23
N VAL A 148 -2.42 12.11 6.65
CA VAL A 148 -3.07 11.00 5.96
C VAL A 148 -3.34 11.38 4.52
N VAL A 149 -3.09 10.44 3.63
CA VAL A 149 -3.46 10.52 2.22
C VAL A 149 -4.47 9.41 1.93
N LEU A 150 -5.72 9.78 1.66
CA LEU A 150 -6.75 8.83 1.26
C LEU A 150 -6.60 8.46 -0.21
N ILE A 151 -6.46 7.16 -0.48
CA ILE A 151 -6.24 6.58 -1.80
C ILE A 151 -7.33 5.54 -2.14
N HIS A 152 -7.17 4.84 -3.26
CA HIS A 152 -8.11 3.82 -3.76
C HIS A 152 -9.53 4.37 -4.01
N LEU A 153 -9.61 5.64 -4.43
CA LEU A 153 -10.88 6.30 -4.75
C LEU A 153 -10.94 6.63 -6.24
N ARG A 154 -12.10 6.34 -6.85
CA ARG A 154 -12.46 6.91 -8.15
C ARG A 154 -12.69 8.43 -8.00
N TRP A 155 -12.59 9.21 -9.08
CA TRP A 155 -12.76 10.67 -9.03
C TRP A 155 -14.05 11.16 -8.38
N ASP A 156 -15.18 10.53 -8.71
CA ASP A 156 -16.49 10.83 -8.12
C ASP A 156 -16.52 10.51 -6.63
N ALA A 157 -16.00 9.35 -6.24
CA ALA A 157 -15.85 8.94 -4.85
C ALA A 157 -14.92 9.89 -4.09
N ALA A 158 -13.77 10.29 -4.66
CA ALA A 158 -12.84 11.23 -4.05
C ALA A 158 -13.47 12.61 -3.84
N LYS A 159 -14.29 13.10 -4.79
CA LYS A 159 -15.04 14.35 -4.62
C LYS A 159 -16.05 14.23 -3.47
N ALA A 160 -16.79 13.13 -3.41
CA ALA A 160 -17.73 12.87 -2.32
C ALA A 160 -17.00 12.75 -0.96
N THR A 161 -15.85 12.08 -0.92
CA THR A 161 -15.03 11.91 0.29
C THR A 161 -14.47 13.23 0.78
N ARG A 162 -13.97 14.12 -0.11
CA ARG A 162 -13.57 15.49 0.28
C ARG A 162 -14.71 16.28 0.93
N LYS A 163 -15.91 16.16 0.36
CA LYS A 163 -17.11 16.79 0.93
C LYS A 163 -17.41 16.22 2.32
N ARG A 164 -17.42 14.89 2.46
CA ARG A 164 -17.66 14.21 3.75
C ARG A 164 -16.63 14.59 4.81
N ILE A 165 -15.36 14.78 4.44
CA ILE A 165 -14.32 15.28 5.37
C ILE A 165 -14.63 16.69 5.84
N ALA A 166 -15.02 17.59 4.93
CA ALA A 166 -15.38 18.98 5.29
C ALA A 166 -16.65 19.06 6.17
N GLU A 167 -17.46 18.01 6.17
CA GLU A 167 -18.71 17.88 6.94
C GLU A 167 -18.55 16.98 8.17
N LEU A 168 -17.32 16.57 8.53
CA LEU A 168 -17.08 15.80 9.74
C LEU A 168 -17.53 16.57 10.99
N ASP A 169 -17.99 15.81 11.99
CA ASP A 169 -18.24 16.36 13.31
C ASP A 169 -16.95 17.04 13.83
N PRO A 170 -17.02 18.28 14.37
CA PRO A 170 -15.83 19.00 14.84
C PRO A 170 -14.98 18.23 15.85
N GLU A 171 -15.61 17.49 16.77
CA GLU A 171 -14.89 16.69 17.77
C GLU A 171 -14.11 15.54 17.11
N VAL A 172 -14.68 14.96 16.04
CA VAL A 172 -13.98 13.96 15.23
C VAL A 172 -12.84 14.60 14.44
N ALA A 173 -13.10 15.74 13.80
CA ALA A 173 -12.13 16.42 12.95
C ALA A 173 -10.89 16.91 13.73
N GLU A 174 -11.08 17.39 14.96
CA GLU A 174 -9.99 17.86 15.84
C GLU A 174 -9.01 16.74 16.22
N ASN A 175 -9.50 15.49 16.27
CA ASN A 175 -8.70 14.32 16.63
C ASN A 175 -8.07 13.59 15.42
N LEU A 176 -8.26 14.10 14.21
CA LEU A 176 -7.69 13.52 12.99
C LEU A 176 -6.47 14.32 12.54
N PRO A 177 -5.41 13.66 12.00
CA PRO A 177 -4.33 14.37 11.35
C PRO A 177 -4.84 15.08 10.09
N PRO A 178 -4.08 16.03 9.51
CA PRO A 178 -4.40 16.60 8.20
C PRO A 178 -4.64 15.52 7.15
N ILE A 179 -5.78 15.59 6.46
CA ILE A 179 -6.18 14.61 5.44
C ILE A 179 -6.14 15.25 4.04
N THR A 180 -5.44 14.59 3.13
CA THR A 180 -5.54 14.84 1.68
C THR A 180 -6.26 13.68 1.01
N VAL A 181 -7.14 13.96 0.05
CA VAL A 181 -7.84 12.91 -0.72
C VAL A 181 -7.33 12.89 -2.15
N PHE A 182 -6.82 11.75 -2.60
CA PHE A 182 -6.52 11.49 -4.00
C PHE A 182 -7.58 10.59 -4.61
N GLY A 183 -7.89 10.84 -5.86
CA GLY A 183 -8.66 9.91 -6.67
C GLY A 183 -8.07 9.83 -8.06
N ALA A 184 -8.27 8.69 -8.69
CA ALA A 184 -7.87 8.44 -10.07
C ALA A 184 -9.10 8.06 -10.91
N GLU A 185 -9.04 8.32 -12.21
CA GLU A 185 -9.94 7.68 -13.15
C GLU A 185 -9.29 6.34 -13.51
N THR A 186 -9.93 5.24 -13.11
CA THR A 186 -9.64 3.97 -13.77
C THR A 186 -10.31 4.05 -15.13
N ALA A 187 -9.59 4.60 -16.12
CA ALA A 187 -9.89 4.19 -17.48
C ALA A 187 -9.88 2.65 -17.47
N ARG A 188 -10.75 2.00 -18.24
CA ARG A 188 -10.48 0.62 -18.64
C ARG A 188 -9.20 0.68 -19.49
N SER A 189 -8.05 0.87 -18.87
CA SER A 189 -6.77 0.81 -19.51
C SER A 189 -6.55 -0.66 -19.75
N THR A 190 -7.04 -1.14 -20.89
CA THR A 190 -6.26 -2.11 -21.64
C THR A 190 -4.91 -1.44 -21.84
N PHE A 191 -3.94 -1.76 -20.99
CA PHE A 191 -2.56 -1.46 -21.25
C PHE A 191 -2.27 -2.09 -22.62
N GLN A 192 -2.06 -1.27 -23.64
CA GLN A 192 -1.55 -1.73 -24.92
C GLN A 192 -0.04 -1.57 -24.85
N PRO A 193 0.74 -2.66 -24.67
CA PRO A 193 2.18 -2.56 -24.78
C PRO A 193 2.51 -2.35 -26.27
N GLY A 194 3.08 -1.19 -26.59
CA GLY A 194 3.72 -0.93 -27.88
C GLY A 194 3.00 0.07 -28.78
N GLU A 195 3.40 1.34 -28.66
CA GLU A 195 3.70 2.21 -29.81
C GLU A 195 5.04 2.90 -29.59
#